data_AF-A0A7W5UEF3-F1
#
_entry.id   AF-A0A7W5UEF3-F1
#
_cell.length_a   1.000
_cell.length_b   1.000
_cell.length_c   1.000
_cell.angle_alpha   90.00
_cell.angle_beta   90.00
_cell.angle_gamma   90.00
#
_symmetry.space_group_name_H-M   'P 1'
#
loop_
_entity.id
_entity.type
_entity.pdbx_description
1 polymer ?
#
loop_
_entity_poly.entity_id
_entity_poly.type
_entity_poly.pdbx_seq_one_letter_code
_entity_poly.pdbx_strand_id
1 'polypeptide(L)'
;MAARKPIVLYTKEEVNALTDWLAAHKDQMPDSLELDRATTIPDVKKTCHLMSEMALDAYERPGLKGHIEILFRIQKKLQDLGIE
;
A
#
# COMPACT_ATOMS: atom_id res chain seq x y z
N MET A 1 21.64 -0.52 -25.10
CA MET A 1 21.02 -1.51 -24.18
C MET A 1 20.34 -0.74 -23.06
N ALA A 2 19.02 -0.85 -22.91
CA ALA A 2 18.33 -0.28 -21.75
C ALA A 2 18.72 -1.09 -20.51
N ALA A 3 19.18 -0.44 -19.45
CA ALA A 3 19.42 -1.09 -18.17
C ALA A 3 18.10 -1.72 -17.69
N ARG A 4 18.12 -3.02 -17.36
CA ARG A 4 16.95 -3.68 -16.76
C ARG A 4 16.68 -3.00 -15.41
N LYS A 5 15.45 -2.53 -15.21
CA LYS A 5 15.01 -1.95 -13.94
C LYS A 5 15.21 -3.00 -12.83
N PRO A 6 15.79 -2.64 -11.68
CA PRO A 6 16.01 -3.60 -10.60
C PRO A 6 14.67 -4.21 -10.17
N ILE A 7 14.70 -5.52 -9.90
CA ILE A 7 13.56 -6.24 -9.35
C ILE A 7 13.43 -5.82 -7.89
N VAL A 8 12.34 -5.12 -7.56
CA VAL A 8 12.00 -4.78 -6.17
C VAL A 8 11.26 -5.97 -5.58
N LEU A 9 11.81 -6.51 -4.50
CA LEU A 9 11.21 -7.55 -3.67
C LEU A 9 10.89 -6.95 -2.32
N TYR A 10 9.68 -7.19 -1.84
CA TYR A 10 9.29 -6.85 -0.47
C TYR A 10 9.40 -8.09 0.38
N THR A 11 10.05 -7.96 1.54
CA THR A 11 10.14 -9.06 2.50
C THR A 11 8.81 -9.23 3.22
N LYS A 12 8.63 -10.40 3.85
CA LYS A 12 7.44 -10.66 4.66
C LYS A 12 7.33 -9.68 5.82
N GLU A 13 8.45 -9.29 6.42
CA GLU A 13 8.51 -8.32 7.52
C GLU A 13 8.05 -6.93 7.07
N GLU A 14 8.49 -6.47 5.90
CA GLU A 14 8.05 -5.18 5.34
C GLU A 14 6.54 -5.17 5.07
N VAL A 15 6.02 -6.26 4.49
CA VAL A 15 4.58 -6.38 4.23
C VAL A 15 3.79 -6.41 5.53
N ASN A 16 4.20 -7.22 6.51
CA ASN A 16 3.53 -7.28 7.81
C ASN A 16 3.51 -5.91 8.49
N ALA A 17 4.65 -5.21 8.54
CA ALA A 17 4.73 -3.88 9.15
C ALA A 17 3.78 -2.88 8.47
N LEU A 18 3.67 -2.94 7.14
CA LEU A 18 2.74 -2.11 6.37
C LEU A 18 1.28 -2.44 6.67
N THR A 19 0.91 -3.72 6.64
CA THR A 19 -0.47 -4.15 6.90
C THR A 19 -0.90 -3.89 8.33
N ASP A 20 0.00 -4.07 9.30
CA ASP A 20 -0.24 -3.80 10.72
C ASP A 20 -0.45 -2.30 10.97
N TRP A 21 0.38 -1.44 10.36
CA TRP A 21 0.21 0.01 10.46
C TRP A 21 -1.15 0.43 9.87
N LEU A 22 -1.53 -0.09 8.70
CA LEU A 22 -2.82 0.24 8.08
C LEU A 22 -4.01 -0.24 8.93
N ALA A 23 -3.89 -1.41 9.56
CA ALA A 23 -4.92 -1.93 10.45
C ALA A 23 -5.07 -1.06 11.71
N ALA A 24 -3.96 -0.65 12.32
CA ALA A 24 -3.95 0.19 13.52
C ALA A 24 -4.56 1.59 13.30
N HIS A 25 -4.41 2.15 12.08
CA HIS A 25 -4.88 3.50 11.75
C HIS A 25 -6.22 3.53 11.00
N LYS A 26 -6.88 2.38 10.81
CA LYS A 26 -8.10 2.24 10.01
C LYS A 26 -9.20 3.24 10.39
N ASP A 27 -9.38 3.51 11.68
CA ASP A 27 -10.44 4.39 12.17
C ASP A 27 -10.16 5.88 11.92
N GLN A 28 -8.89 6.23 11.68
CA GLN A 28 -8.45 7.60 11.38
C GLN A 28 -8.48 7.89 9.87
N MET A 29 -8.57 6.85 9.03
CA MET A 29 -8.57 7.01 7.58
C MET A 29 -9.82 7.76 7.08
N PRO A 30 -9.66 8.68 6.10
CA PRO A 30 -10.80 9.28 5.44
C PRO A 30 -11.58 8.23 4.62
N ASP A 31 -12.83 8.52 4.31
CA ASP A 31 -13.65 7.61 3.50
C ASP A 31 -13.10 7.49 2.07
N SER A 32 -12.61 8.60 1.50
CA SER A 32 -11.95 8.65 0.19
C SER A 32 -10.58 9.32 0.24
N LEU A 33 -9.64 8.91 -0.61
CA LEU A 33 -8.29 9.45 -0.67
C LEU A 33 -7.86 9.71 -2.12
N GLU A 34 -7.46 10.95 -2.42
CA GLU A 34 -6.76 11.28 -3.67
C GLU A 34 -5.26 11.01 -3.50
N LEU A 35 -4.74 9.99 -4.19
CA LEU A 35 -3.31 9.67 -4.16
C LEU A 35 -2.50 10.59 -5.07
N ASP A 36 -3.06 10.88 -6.24
CA ASP A 36 -2.53 11.81 -7.24
C ASP A 36 -3.67 12.32 -8.13
N ARG A 37 -3.36 13.22 -9.06
CA ARG A 37 -4.34 13.82 -9.97
C ARG A 37 -5.15 12.83 -10.82
N ALA A 38 -4.68 11.59 -10.98
CA ALA A 38 -5.30 10.57 -11.79
C ALA A 38 -5.91 9.42 -10.97
N THR A 39 -5.64 9.36 -9.67
CA THR A 39 -5.96 8.21 -8.83
C THR A 39 -6.69 8.65 -7.56
N THR A 40 -8.00 8.41 -7.55
CA THR A 40 -8.84 8.56 -6.37
C THR A 40 -9.27 7.17 -5.88
N ILE A 41 -9.08 6.93 -4.58
CA ILE A 41 -9.57 5.75 -3.88
C ILE A 41 -10.88 6.15 -3.20
N PRO A 42 -12.05 5.67 -3.68
CA PRO A 42 -13.34 6.09 -3.16
C PRO A 42 -13.71 5.46 -1.81
N ASP A 43 -13.11 4.31 -1.47
CA ASP A 43 -13.29 3.62 -0.19
C ASP A 43 -11.92 3.15 0.31
N VAL A 44 -11.27 4.00 1.12
CA VAL A 44 -9.88 3.76 1.57
C VAL A 44 -9.81 2.53 2.47
N LYS A 45 -10.76 2.39 3.39
CA LYS A 45 -10.76 1.31 4.39
C LYS A 45 -10.91 -0.05 3.72
N LYS A 46 -11.85 -0.17 2.78
CA LYS A 46 -12.02 -1.40 2.00
C LYS A 46 -10.83 -1.67 1.09
N THR A 47 -10.29 -0.64 0.45
CA THR A 47 -9.13 -0.78 -0.44
C THR A 47 -7.90 -1.26 0.34
N CYS A 48 -7.59 -0.63 1.47
CA CYS A 48 -6.50 -1.05 2.36
C CYS A 48 -6.68 -2.51 2.82
N HIS A 49 -7.90 -2.90 3.21
CA HIS A 49 -8.16 -4.27 3.64
C HIS A 49 -7.89 -5.30 2.53
N LEU A 50 -8.51 -5.14 1.35
CA LEU A 50 -8.35 -6.08 0.24
C LEU A 50 -6.91 -6.12 -0.29
N MET A 51 -6.26 -4.95 -0.40
CA MET A 51 -4.87 -4.89 -0.87
C MET A 51 -3.92 -5.51 0.15
N SER A 52 -4.19 -5.40 1.45
CA SER A 52 -3.39 -6.04 2.51
C SER A 52 -3.49 -7.57 2.45
N GLU A 53 -4.69 -8.12 2.21
CA GLU A 53 -4.85 -9.58 2.00
C GLU A 53 -4.02 -10.05 0.79
N MET A 54 -4.10 -9.32 -0.33
CA MET A 54 -3.32 -9.64 -1.53
C MET A 54 -1.81 -9.47 -1.32
N ALA A 55 -1.39 -8.47 -0.54
CA ALA A 55 0.00 -8.22 -0.21
C ALA A 55 0.61 -9.36 0.61
N LEU A 56 -0.14 -9.88 1.59
CA LEU A 56 0.26 -11.03 2.41
C LEU A 56 0.40 -12.33 1.60
N ASP A 57 -0.24 -12.44 0.44
CA ASP A 57 -0.05 -13.57 -0.48
C ASP A 57 1.02 -13.32 -1.56
N ALA A 58 1.46 -12.06 -1.73
CA ALA A 58 2.31 -11.60 -2.82
C ALA A 58 3.77 -11.30 -2.42
N TYR A 59 4.15 -11.39 -1.14
CA TYR A 59 5.54 -11.22 -0.71
C TYR A 59 6.48 -12.15 -1.47
N GLU A 60 7.72 -11.71 -1.74
CA GLU A 60 8.72 -12.44 -2.53
C GLU A 60 8.32 -12.79 -3.99
N ARG A 61 7.21 -12.24 -4.51
CA ARG A 61 6.77 -12.45 -5.90
C ARG A 61 6.89 -11.15 -6.71
N PRO A 62 7.96 -10.97 -7.51
CA PRO A 62 8.22 -9.73 -8.26
C PRO A 62 7.05 -9.25 -9.14
N GLY A 63 6.28 -10.20 -9.70
CA GLY A 63 5.18 -9.92 -10.61
C GLY A 63 3.88 -9.48 -9.93
N LEU A 64 3.77 -9.59 -8.61
CA LEU A 64 2.54 -9.33 -7.84
C LEU A 64 2.67 -8.16 -6.86
N LYS A 65 3.70 -7.31 -7.04
CA LYS A 65 4.03 -6.21 -6.12
C LYS A 65 3.15 -4.96 -6.21
N GLY A 66 2.26 -4.86 -7.21
CA GLY A 66 1.44 -3.65 -7.42
C GLY A 66 0.56 -3.30 -6.21
N HIS A 67 0.03 -4.34 -5.54
CA HIS A 67 -0.76 -4.23 -4.31
C HIS A 67 0.07 -3.67 -3.15
N ILE A 68 1.35 -4.08 -3.06
CA ILE A 68 2.26 -3.59 -2.03
C ILE A 68 2.66 -2.13 -2.31
N GLU A 69 2.98 -1.82 -3.57
CA GLU A 69 3.34 -0.45 -3.99
C GLU A 69 2.20 0.54 -3.75
N ILE A 70 0.94 0.17 -4.03
CA ILE A 70 -0.21 1.05 -3.76
C ILE A 70 -0.44 1.26 -2.26
N LEU A 71 -0.24 0.24 -1.43
CA LEU A 71 -0.37 0.37 0.03
C LEU A 71 0.68 1.33 0.61
N PHE A 72 1.93 1.28 0.16
CA PHE A 72 2.96 2.24 0.57
C PHE A 72 2.60 3.67 0.16
N ARG A 73 2.02 3.85 -1.03
CA ARG A 73 1.55 5.17 -1.49
C ARG A 73 0.39 5.67 -0.64
N ILE A 74 -0.54 4.80 -0.25
CA ILE A 74 -1.64 5.12 0.65
C ILE A 74 -1.10 5.53 2.02
N GLN A 75 -0.24 4.70 2.64
CA GLN A 75 0.38 5.01 3.93
C GLN A 75 1.05 6.38 3.92
N LYS A 76 1.92 6.64 2.93
CA LYS A 76 2.59 7.94 2.80
C LYS A 76 1.60 9.08 2.71
N LYS A 77 0.54 8.93 1.90
CA LYS A 77 -0.47 9.97 1.75
C LYS A 77 -1.27 10.20 3.03
N LEU A 78 -1.54 9.16 3.82
CA LEU A 78 -2.20 9.27 5.13
C LEU A 78 -1.28 9.99 6.14
N GLN A 79 0.02 9.69 6.13
CA GLN A 79 1.02 10.42 6.92
C GLN A 79 1.12 11.90 6.53
N ASP A 80 1.08 12.21 5.22
CA ASP A 80 1.03 13.59 4.73
C ASP A 80 -0.25 14.34 5.20
N LEU A 81 -1.31 13.61 5.56
CA LEU A 81 -2.54 14.15 6.14
C LEU A 81 -2.52 14.22 7.67
N GLY A 82 -1.43 13.79 8.32
CA GLY A 82 -1.24 13.84 9.77
C GLY A 82 -1.71 12.61 10.54
N ILE A 83 -1.87 11.46 9.88
CA ILE A 83 -2.16 10.17 10.53
C ILE A 83 -0.82 9.46 10.80
N GLU A 84 -0.47 9.27 12.08
CA GLU A 84 0.81 8.69 12.53
C GLU A 84 0.64 7.38 13.31
#